data_AF-A0A3C1GM68-F1
#
_entry.id   AF-A0A3C1GM68-F1
#
_cell.length_a   1.000
_cell.length_b   1.000
_cell.length_c   1.000
_cell.angle_alpha   90.00
_cell.angle_beta   90.00
_cell.angle_gamma   90.00
#
_symmetry.space_group_name_H-M   'P 1'
#
loop_
_entity.id
_entity.type
_entity.pdbx_description
1 polymer ?
#
loop_
_entity_poly.entity_id
_entity_poly.type
_entity_poly.pdbx_seq_one_letter_code
_entity_poly.pdbx_strand_id
1 'polypeptide(L)'
;MRARSRASRRCSPPSTGATSSRTRASRSPGWGSPMADSPVAVTPQALQQFIVTGHCFAAIDIKRFRPVEEFEAAMDDMLQALNDTPRAERQARVYTAGEPEADAEAHRRVHGIPLAPALATQLHDIATSLGVAQLA
;
A
#
# COMPACT_ATOMS: atom_id res chain seq x y z
N MET A 1 15.76 -60.64 30.34
CA MET A 1 14.89 -60.30 31.51
C MET A 1 13.79 -59.37 30.97
N ARG A 2 12.48 -59.69 31.01
CA ARG A 2 11.56 -59.72 32.18
C ARG A 2 11.75 -58.49 33.10
N ALA A 3 10.74 -57.70 33.47
CA ALA A 3 9.31 -57.71 33.08
C ALA A 3 8.56 -56.45 33.58
N ARG A 4 7.33 -56.22 33.07
CA ARG A 4 6.16 -55.55 33.72
C ARG A 4 6.30 -54.03 33.98
N SER A 5 5.40 -53.18 33.47
CA SER A 5 4.02 -52.87 33.92
C SER A 5 3.98 -52.06 35.25
N ARG A 6 3.03 -51.15 35.51
CA ARG A 6 1.67 -50.98 34.96
C ARG A 6 1.10 -49.57 35.28
N ALA A 7 0.24 -49.07 34.39
CA ALA A 7 -1.01 -48.32 34.65
C ALA A 7 -1.09 -47.08 35.58
N SER A 8 -1.63 -45.99 34.99
CA SER A 8 -2.73 -45.13 35.47
C SER A 8 -2.60 -44.39 36.82
N ARG A 9 -3.01 -43.11 36.93
CA ARG A 9 -4.40 -42.63 36.75
C ARG A 9 -4.47 -41.14 36.38
N ARG A 10 -5.56 -40.76 35.72
CA ARG A 10 -6.05 -39.37 35.61
C ARG A 10 -6.77 -38.97 36.91
N CYS A 11 -6.79 -37.67 37.22
CA CYS A 11 -7.97 -36.94 37.69
C CYS A 11 -7.76 -35.44 37.45
N SER A 12 -8.85 -34.67 37.31
CA SER A 12 -8.84 -33.24 36.94
C SER A 12 -9.62 -32.40 37.99
N PRO A 13 -10.12 -31.17 37.71
CA PRO A 13 -9.99 -29.98 38.57
C PRO A 13 -11.19 -29.83 39.55
N PRO A 14 -11.44 -28.70 40.27
CA PRO A 14 -11.72 -27.33 39.77
C PRO A 14 -10.84 -26.27 40.51
N SER A 15 -11.16 -24.99 40.81
CA SER A 15 -12.33 -24.11 40.61
C SER A 15 -11.98 -22.60 40.65
N THR A 16 -12.62 -21.81 39.78
CA THR A 16 -13.39 -20.58 40.04
C THR A 16 -12.90 -19.52 41.06
N GLY A 17 -12.76 -18.27 40.62
CA GLY A 17 -12.67 -17.10 41.52
C GLY A 17 -12.32 -15.78 40.82
N ALA A 18 -13.33 -15.03 40.36
CA ALA A 18 -13.15 -13.68 39.83
C ALA A 18 -13.63 -12.64 40.86
N THR A 19 -12.79 -11.67 41.23
CA THR A 19 -13.22 -10.46 41.93
C THR A 19 -12.38 -9.27 41.48
N SER A 20 -13.05 -8.19 41.08
CA SER A 20 -12.42 -6.93 40.67
C SER A 20 -12.23 -5.98 41.85
N SER A 21 -11.14 -5.21 41.86
CA SER A 21 -11.06 -3.98 42.66
C SER A 21 -10.29 -2.91 41.90
N ARG A 22 -10.89 -1.71 41.83
CA ARG A 22 -10.46 -0.60 40.98
C ARG A 22 -9.58 0.33 41.82
N THR A 23 -8.27 0.36 41.61
CA THR A 23 -7.37 1.24 42.38
C THR A 23 -7.30 2.64 41.79
N ARG A 24 -7.60 3.63 42.64
CA ARG A 24 -7.68 5.06 42.35
C ARG A 24 -6.28 5.65 42.15
N ALA A 25 -5.96 6.18 40.97
CA ALA A 25 -4.71 6.89 40.74
C ALA A 25 -4.64 8.14 41.63
N SER A 26 -3.59 8.23 42.47
CA SER A 26 -3.32 9.38 43.33
C SER A 26 -2.77 10.54 42.51
N ARG A 27 -3.32 11.74 42.75
CA ARG A 27 -2.75 12.99 42.23
C ARG A 27 -1.54 13.39 43.09
N SER A 28 -0.38 13.54 42.47
CA SER A 28 0.77 14.24 43.06
C SER A 28 0.84 15.66 42.49
N PRO A 29 0.93 16.72 43.32
CA PRO A 29 1.04 18.09 42.85
C PRO A 29 2.51 18.48 42.57
N GLY A 30 2.73 19.51 41.74
CA GLY A 30 3.97 20.31 41.85
C GLY A 30 4.85 20.55 40.63
N TRP A 31 4.35 20.50 39.39
CA TRP A 31 5.00 21.17 38.24
C TRP A 31 3.95 21.95 37.45
N GLY A 32 3.70 23.19 37.86
CA GLY A 32 2.80 24.09 37.14
C GLY A 32 3.51 24.65 35.91
N SER A 33 3.08 24.25 34.71
CA SER A 33 3.60 24.82 33.46
C SER A 33 3.16 26.28 33.31
N PRO A 34 4.07 27.27 33.22
CA PRO A 34 3.72 28.69 33.08
C PRO A 34 3.24 29.06 31.66
N MET A 35 2.71 28.09 30.91
CA MET A 35 2.26 28.21 29.52
C MET A 35 0.78 27.80 29.33
N ALA A 36 0.02 27.62 30.42
CA ALA A 36 -1.41 27.31 30.34
C ALA A 36 -2.28 28.51 29.93
N ASP A 37 -1.81 29.74 30.16
CA ASP A 37 -2.59 30.98 29.95
C ASP A 37 -2.25 31.71 28.62
N SER A 38 -1.58 31.05 27.68
CA SER A 38 -1.37 31.63 26.35
C SER A 38 -2.67 31.59 25.54
N PRO A 39 -3.18 32.73 25.01
CA PRO A 39 -4.43 32.76 24.25
C PRO A 39 -4.33 32.05 22.89
N VAL A 40 -3.13 31.66 22.47
CA VAL A 40 -2.90 30.83 21.27
C VAL A 40 -2.89 29.35 21.68
N ALA A 41 -4.06 28.84 22.08
CA ALA A 41 -4.28 27.43 22.26
C ALA A 41 -4.29 26.73 20.88
N VAL A 42 -3.10 26.31 20.41
CA VAL A 42 -2.98 25.49 19.19
C VAL A 42 -3.64 24.14 19.48
N THR A 43 -4.85 23.94 18.97
CA THR A 43 -5.57 22.68 19.10
C THR A 43 -4.82 21.56 18.36
N PRO A 44 -4.77 20.32 18.88
CA PRO A 44 -4.14 19.21 18.17
C PRO A 44 -4.74 18.94 16.78
N GLN A 45 -6.01 19.35 16.56
CA GLN A 45 -6.66 19.29 15.24
C GLN A 45 -6.05 20.25 14.19
N ALA A 46 -5.28 21.26 14.59
CA ALA A 46 -4.67 22.23 13.66
C ALA A 46 -3.42 21.71 12.93
N LEU A 47 -2.90 20.52 13.31
CA LEU A 47 -1.84 19.83 12.57
C LEU A 47 -2.39 18.95 11.42
N GLN A 48 -3.56 19.29 10.88
CA GLN A 48 -4.13 18.64 9.70
C GLN A 48 -3.36 19.01 8.41
N GLN A 49 -2.28 18.27 8.21
CA GLN A 49 -1.97 17.64 6.92
C GLN A 49 -1.77 18.58 5.71
N PHE A 50 -0.77 19.45 5.80
CA PHE A 50 -0.06 19.83 4.57
C PHE A 50 0.73 18.61 4.07
N ILE A 51 0.20 17.91 3.07
CA ILE A 51 0.98 16.95 2.29
C ILE A 51 1.94 17.76 1.41
N VAL A 52 3.17 17.96 1.89
CA VAL A 52 4.21 18.69 1.16
C VAL A 52 4.80 17.76 0.10
N THR A 53 4.14 17.68 -1.06
CA THR A 53 4.64 16.94 -2.22
C THR A 53 5.35 17.90 -3.18
N GLY A 54 6.62 17.63 -3.45
CA GLY A 54 7.37 18.27 -4.53
C GLY A 54 7.35 17.41 -5.78
N HIS A 55 7.10 18.03 -6.95
CA HIS A 55 7.21 17.38 -8.26
C HIS A 55 8.28 18.08 -9.09
N CYS A 56 9.02 17.32 -9.88
CA CYS A 56 10.01 17.81 -10.83
C CYS A 56 9.70 17.21 -12.21
N PHE A 57 9.72 18.05 -13.25
CA PHE A 57 9.45 17.66 -14.62
C PHE A 57 10.56 18.19 -15.51
N ALA A 58 11.01 17.38 -16.47
CA ALA A 58 12.02 17.76 -17.44
C ALA A 58 11.60 17.26 -18.83
N ALA A 59 11.89 18.06 -19.86
CA ALA A 59 11.72 17.69 -21.26
C ALA A 59 13.03 18.02 -21.99
N ILE A 60 13.51 17.09 -22.81
CA ILE A 60 14.77 17.23 -23.55
C ILE A 60 14.46 17.20 -25.04
N ASP A 61 14.86 18.26 -25.74
CA ASP A 61 14.69 18.40 -27.18
C ASP A 61 15.79 17.64 -27.93
N ILE A 62 15.48 16.41 -28.36
CA ILE A 62 16.40 15.47 -29.04
C ILE A 62 17.02 16.10 -30.29
N LYS A 63 16.30 16.97 -30.99
CA LYS A 63 16.74 17.63 -32.25
C LYS A 63 17.99 18.48 -32.07
N ARG A 64 18.32 18.87 -30.84
CA ARG A 64 19.53 19.63 -30.49
C ARG A 64 20.78 18.76 -30.38
N PHE A 65 20.62 17.44 -30.32
CA PHE A 65 21.70 16.46 -30.18
C PHE A 65 21.94 15.68 -31.47
N ARG A 66 20.86 15.26 -32.16
CA ARG A 66 20.92 14.54 -33.44
C ARG A 66 19.58 14.57 -34.20
N PRO A 67 19.51 14.14 -35.47
CA PRO A 67 18.23 13.92 -36.16
C PRO A 67 17.35 12.92 -35.40
N VAL A 68 16.04 13.13 -35.41
CA VAL A 68 15.10 12.35 -34.58
C VAL A 68 15.01 10.91 -35.10
N GLU A 69 14.98 10.78 -36.42
CA GLU A 69 14.82 9.53 -37.14
C GLU A 69 15.99 8.57 -36.84
N GLU A 70 17.22 9.11 -36.70
CA GLU A 70 18.37 8.30 -36.28
C GLU A 70 18.40 8.01 -34.77
N PHE A 71 17.78 8.87 -33.95
CA PHE A 71 17.63 8.61 -32.51
C PHE A 71 16.65 7.46 -32.30
N GLU A 72 15.49 7.50 -32.96
CA GLU A 72 14.46 6.47 -32.92
C GLU A 72 15.02 5.13 -33.39
N ALA A 73 15.67 5.08 -34.56
CA ALA A 73 16.31 3.85 -35.04
C ALA A 73 17.36 3.27 -34.06
N ALA A 74 18.17 4.13 -33.42
CA ALA A 74 19.14 3.69 -32.42
C ALA A 74 18.49 3.23 -31.08
N MET A 75 17.28 3.70 -30.76
CA MET A 75 16.49 3.18 -29.65
C MET A 75 15.85 1.84 -30.01
N ASP A 76 15.34 1.67 -31.23
CA ASP A 76 14.80 0.41 -31.72
C ASP A 76 15.87 -0.70 -31.69
N ASP A 77 17.08 -0.43 -32.21
CA ASP A 77 18.23 -1.35 -32.15
C ASP A 77 18.58 -1.74 -30.70
N MET A 78 18.56 -0.78 -29.77
CA MET A 78 18.85 -1.01 -28.35
C MET A 78 17.76 -1.86 -27.69
N LEU A 79 16.49 -1.56 -27.93
CA LEU A 79 15.35 -2.29 -27.37
C LEU A 79 15.28 -3.73 -27.91
N GLN A 80 15.57 -3.91 -29.20
CA GLN A 80 15.68 -5.23 -29.83
C GLN A 80 16.79 -6.07 -29.19
N ALA A 81 17.99 -5.49 -28.98
CA ALA A 81 19.10 -6.18 -28.33
C ALA A 81 18.78 -6.59 -26.86
N LEU A 82 18.00 -5.78 -26.13
CA LEU A 82 17.51 -6.14 -24.80
C LEU A 82 16.52 -7.32 -24.86
N ASN A 83 15.58 -7.29 -25.81
CA ASN A 83 14.57 -8.34 -25.98
C ASN A 83 15.16 -9.68 -26.47
N ASP A 84 16.26 -9.64 -27.23
CA ASP A 84 17.00 -10.82 -27.70
C ASP A 84 18.01 -11.39 -26.67
N THR A 85 18.20 -10.72 -25.54
CA THR A 85 19.13 -11.17 -24.49
C THR A 85 18.70 -12.54 -23.91
N PRO A 86 19.63 -13.47 -23.64
CA PRO A 86 19.31 -14.78 -23.06
C PRO A 86 18.46 -14.68 -21.79
N ARG A 87 17.31 -15.35 -21.80
CA ARG A 87 16.34 -15.34 -20.69
C ARG A 87 16.92 -16.05 -19.47
N ALA A 88 16.67 -15.49 -18.29
CA ALA A 88 16.96 -16.17 -17.02
C ALA A 88 16.14 -17.47 -16.89
N GLU A 89 16.61 -18.42 -16.09
CA GLU A 89 15.92 -19.69 -15.86
C GLU A 89 14.44 -19.48 -15.48
N ARG A 90 13.55 -20.24 -16.13
CA ARG A 90 12.09 -20.25 -15.89
C ARG A 90 11.39 -18.92 -16.22
N GLN A 91 12.04 -17.97 -16.88
CA GLN A 91 11.41 -16.74 -17.37
C GLN A 91 10.98 -16.86 -18.83
N ALA A 92 9.75 -16.43 -19.13
CA ALA A 92 9.14 -16.62 -20.44
C ALA A 92 9.58 -15.57 -21.48
N ARG A 93 9.90 -14.34 -21.07
CA ARG A 93 10.24 -13.20 -21.93
C ARG A 93 11.03 -12.15 -21.13
N VAL A 94 11.93 -11.41 -21.80
CA VAL A 94 12.48 -10.14 -21.31
C VAL A 94 11.50 -9.03 -21.73
N TYR A 95 11.17 -8.12 -20.83
CA TYR A 95 10.31 -6.97 -21.11
C TYR A 95 11.09 -5.68 -20.95
N THR A 96 10.84 -4.72 -21.83
CA THR A 96 11.31 -3.34 -21.68
C THR A 96 10.29 -2.49 -20.91
N ALA A 97 10.71 -1.34 -20.38
CA ALA A 97 9.82 -0.49 -19.58
C ALA A 97 8.69 0.09 -20.45
N GLY A 98 7.44 -0.14 -20.06
CA GLY A 98 6.25 0.26 -20.82
C GLY A 98 5.61 -0.87 -21.63
N GLU A 99 6.31 -1.96 -21.96
CA GLU A 99 5.70 -3.12 -22.64
C GLU A 99 4.58 -3.78 -21.80
N PRO A 100 4.78 -4.11 -20.50
CA PRO A 100 3.71 -4.71 -19.68
C PRO A 100 2.50 -3.79 -19.50
N GLU A 101 2.74 -2.48 -19.42
CA GLU A 101 1.70 -1.46 -19.33
C GLU A 101 0.90 -1.36 -20.64
N ALA A 102 1.57 -1.37 -21.80
CA ALA A 102 0.94 -1.35 -23.12
C ALA A 102 0.11 -2.62 -23.38
N ASP A 103 0.64 -3.81 -23.04
CA ASP A 103 -0.09 -5.08 -23.13
C ASP A 103 -1.34 -5.05 -22.23
N ALA A 104 -1.21 -4.56 -21.00
CA ALA A 104 -2.32 -4.43 -20.06
C ALA A 104 -3.36 -3.38 -20.49
N GLU A 105 -2.93 -2.27 -21.12
CA GLU A 105 -3.82 -1.26 -21.70
C GLU A 105 -4.59 -1.84 -22.89
N ALA A 106 -3.91 -2.45 -23.86
CA ALA A 106 -4.51 -3.05 -25.03
C ALA A 106 -5.56 -4.10 -24.64
N HIS A 107 -5.24 -4.97 -23.68
CA HIS A 107 -6.20 -5.92 -23.12
C HIS A 107 -7.40 -5.21 -22.45
N ARG A 108 -7.17 -4.27 -21.53
CA ARG A 108 -8.26 -3.59 -20.79
C ARG A 108 -9.13 -2.70 -21.67
N ARG A 109 -8.60 -2.20 -22.79
CA ARG A 109 -9.33 -1.43 -23.79
C ARG A 109 -10.37 -2.28 -24.54
N VAL A 110 -10.13 -3.58 -24.69
CA VAL A 110 -11.05 -4.54 -25.32
C VAL A 110 -11.94 -5.25 -24.30
N HIS A 111 -11.39 -5.66 -23.16
CA HIS A 111 -12.05 -6.52 -22.18
C HIS A 111 -12.61 -5.79 -20.94
N GLY A 112 -12.40 -4.47 -20.85
CA GLY A 112 -12.74 -3.67 -19.68
C GLY A 112 -11.66 -3.68 -18.59
N ILE A 113 -11.80 -2.77 -17.62
CA ILE A 113 -10.90 -2.67 -16.47
C ILE A 113 -11.43 -3.56 -15.33
N PRO A 114 -10.69 -4.58 -14.88
CA PRO A 114 -11.12 -5.41 -13.76
C PRO A 114 -11.05 -4.62 -12.45
N LEU A 115 -12.20 -4.41 -11.81
CA LEU A 115 -12.31 -3.77 -10.50
C LEU A 115 -12.43 -4.83 -9.40
N ALA A 116 -11.78 -4.60 -8.25
CA ALA A 116 -12.01 -5.41 -7.07
C ALA A 116 -13.43 -5.18 -6.51
N PRO A 117 -14.16 -6.21 -6.03
CA PRO A 117 -15.54 -6.04 -5.55
C PRO A 117 -15.68 -4.95 -4.47
N ALA A 118 -14.75 -4.88 -3.52
CA ALA A 118 -14.75 -3.85 -2.48
C ALA A 118 -14.58 -2.41 -3.04
N LEU A 119 -13.81 -2.24 -4.12
CA LEU A 119 -13.65 -0.95 -4.79
C LEU A 119 -14.93 -0.56 -5.53
N ALA A 120 -15.60 -1.51 -6.19
CA ALA A 120 -16.89 -1.26 -6.83
C ALA A 120 -17.95 -0.78 -5.81
N THR A 121 -18.04 -1.42 -4.64
CA THR A 121 -18.90 -0.98 -3.53
C THR A 121 -18.56 0.45 -3.08
N GLN A 122 -17.29 0.75 -2.84
CA GLN A 122 -16.87 2.10 -2.45
C GLN A 122 -17.24 3.17 -3.49
N LEU A 123 -17.11 2.86 -4.78
CA LEU A 123 -17.49 3.77 -5.87
C LEU A 123 -19.02 3.94 -5.96
N HIS A 124 -19.80 2.90 -5.68
CA HIS A 124 -21.26 2.97 -5.58
C HIS A 124 -21.74 3.78 -4.37
N ASP A 125 -21.07 3.65 -3.21
CA ASP A 125 -21.37 4.45 -2.01
C ASP A 125 -21.10 5.95 -2.28
N ILE A 126 -19.96 6.27 -2.89
CA ILE A 126 -19.61 7.63 -3.31
C ILE A 126 -20.65 8.17 -4.30
N ALA A 127 -20.97 7.41 -5.35
CA ALA A 127 -21.98 7.82 -6.34
C ALA A 127 -23.34 8.12 -5.70
N THR A 128 -23.77 7.28 -4.75
CA THR A 128 -25.02 7.44 -4.00
C THR A 128 -24.99 8.71 -3.14
N SER A 129 -23.89 8.96 -2.42
CA SER A 129 -23.74 10.17 -1.59
C SER A 129 -23.72 11.49 -2.39
N LEU A 130 -23.29 11.44 -3.66
CA LEU A 130 -23.26 12.57 -4.58
C LEU A 130 -24.52 12.67 -5.46
N GLY A 131 -25.43 11.70 -5.39
CA GLY A 131 -26.64 11.65 -6.23
C GLY A 131 -26.38 11.42 -7.72
N VAL A 132 -25.25 10.80 -8.08
CA VAL A 132 -24.87 10.49 -9.47
C VAL A 132 -25.11 9.02 -9.82
N ALA A 133 -25.18 8.71 -11.12
CA ALA A 133 -25.35 7.34 -11.59
C ALA A 133 -24.18 6.43 -11.13
N GLN A 134 -24.52 5.22 -10.71
CA GLN A 134 -23.56 4.18 -10.34
C GLN A 134 -22.88 3.57 -11.58
N LEU A 135 -21.71 2.97 -11.38
CA LEU A 135 -21.04 2.17 -12.40
C LEU A 135 -21.87 0.92 -12.72
N ALA A 136 -22.10 0.67 -14.01
CA ALA A 136 -22.83 -0.49 -14.54
C ALA A 136 -21.98 -1.77 -14.56
#